data_AF-A0A846P553-F1
#
_entry.id   AF-A0A846P553-F1
#
_cell.length_a   1.000
_cell.length_b   1.000
_cell.length_c   1.000
_cell.angle_alpha   90.00
_cell.angle_beta   90.00
_cell.angle_gamma   90.00
#
_symmetry.space_group_name_H-M   'P 1'
#
loop_
_entity.id
_entity.type
_entity.pdbx_description
1 polymer ?
#
loop_
_entity_poly.entity_id
_entity_poly.type
_entity_poly.pdbx_seq_one_letter_code
_entity_poly.pdbx_strand_id
1 'polypeptide(L)' 'LLGDRIRMNAIHHPRIYMRSLATRGSATELSAATHHAIQILKASGFGVIFVETSGIGQGSSAVVDVSDVS' A
#
# COMPACT_ATOMS: atom_id res chain seq x y z
N LEU A 1 10.30 -5.46 8.39
CA LEU A 1 9.38 -6.61 8.52
C LEU A 1 8.07 -6.29 7.80
N LEU A 2 7.28 -7.27 7.35
CA LEU A 2 5.95 -7.07 6.73
C LEU A 2 4.85 -7.40 7.75
N GLY A 3 4.76 -6.60 8.81
CA GLY A 3 3.97 -6.92 10.00
C GLY A 3 2.48 -6.62 9.88
N ASP A 4 2.06 -5.72 9.01
CA ASP A 4 0.74 -5.08 9.11
C ASP A 4 -0.42 -6.06 8.93
N ARG A 5 -0.22 -7.10 8.10
CA ARG A 5 -1.24 -8.13 7.86
C ARG A 5 -1.68 -8.84 9.14
N ILE A 6 -0.81 -9.00 10.14
CA ILE A 6 -1.17 -9.69 11.39
C ILE A 6 -2.21 -8.91 12.21
N ARG A 7 -2.37 -7.61 11.95
CA ARG A 7 -3.33 -6.74 12.65
C ARG A 7 -4.66 -6.59 11.90
N MET A 8 -4.73 -7.05 10.66
CA MET A 8 -5.85 -6.80 9.75
C MET A 8 -6.91 -7.91 9.79
N ASN A 9 -7.63 -8.02 10.91
CA ASN A 9 -8.58 -9.13 11.15
C ASN A 9 -9.78 -9.17 10.18
N ALA A 10 -10.13 -8.04 9.55
CA ALA A 10 -11.30 -7.92 8.68
C ALA A 10 -11.06 -8.29 7.20
N ILE A 11 -9.84 -8.71 6.83
CA ILE A 11 -9.47 -8.91 5.41
C ILE A 11 -9.86 -10.29 4.85
N HIS A 12 -10.40 -11.18 5.69
CA HIS A 12 -10.75 -12.55 5.31
C HIS A 12 -12.11 -12.58 4.60
N HIS A 13 -12.17 -12.00 3.40
CA HIS A 13 -13.38 -11.92 2.59
C HIS A 13 -13.02 -12.04 1.09
N PRO A 14 -13.80 -12.75 0.24
CA PRO A 14 -13.48 -12.95 -1.18
C PRO A 14 -13.29 -11.65 -2.00
N ARG A 15 -13.95 -10.58 -1.57
CA ARG A 15 -13.84 -9.23 -2.19
C ARG A 15 -12.66 -8.39 -1.66
N ILE A 16 -11.85 -8.91 -0.75
CA ILE A 16 -10.72 -8.20 -0.18
C ILE A 16 -9.42 -8.88 -0.63
N TYR A 17 -8.52 -8.07 -1.16
CA TYR A 17 -7.15 -8.47 -1.48
C TYR A 17 -6.20 -7.59 -0.69
N MET A 18 -5.22 -8.20 -0.02
CA MET A 18 -4.17 -7.48 0.70
C MET A 18 -2.80 -7.99 0.28
N ARG A 19 -1.88 -7.08 -0.07
CA ARG A 19 -0.48 -7.40 -0.39
C ARG A 19 0.47 -6.49 0.38
N SER A 20 1.29 -7.08 1.24
CA SER A 20 2.37 -6.35 1.91
C SER A 20 3.56 -6.18 0.96
N LEU A 21 4.09 -4.96 0.88
CA LEU A 21 5.25 -4.59 0.06
C LEU A 21 6.38 -4.06 0.93
N ALA A 22 7.61 -4.50 0.66
CA ALA A 22 8.80 -3.96 1.33
C ALA A 22 9.35 -2.77 0.53
N THR A 23 9.77 -1.71 1.24
CA THR A 23 10.35 -0.50 0.65
C THR A 23 11.72 -0.75 0.02
N ARG A 24 12.51 -1.67 0.61
CA ARG A 24 13.81 -2.18 0.11
C ARG A 24 14.90 -1.13 -0.14
N GLY A 25 14.70 0.12 0.28
CA GLY A 25 15.69 1.20 0.28
C GLY A 25 15.68 1.95 1.62
N SER A 26 16.81 2.57 1.97
CA SER A 26 16.86 3.47 3.14
C SER A 26 16.07 4.75 2.84
N ALA A 27 15.27 5.19 3.82
CA ALA A 27 14.50 6.43 3.77
C ALA A 27 13.36 6.52 2.72
N THR A 28 12.87 5.40 2.18
CA THR A 28 11.65 5.38 1.34
C THR A 28 10.47 4.76 2.09
N GLU A 29 9.32 5.42 2.04
CA GLU A 29 8.10 4.97 2.76
C GLU A 29 7.23 4.02 1.94
N LEU A 30 7.45 4.02 0.62
CA LEU A 30 6.77 3.18 -0.35
C LEU A 30 7.76 2.31 -1.12
N SER A 31 7.28 1.15 -1.55
CA SER A 31 8.00 0.31 -2.49
C SER A 31 7.99 0.93 -3.88
N ALA A 32 9.08 0.82 -4.63
CA ALA A 32 9.10 1.20 -6.05
C ALA A 32 8.03 0.42 -6.87
N ALA A 33 7.59 -0.74 -6.37
CA ALA A 33 6.53 -1.52 -6.99
C ALA A 33 5.11 -1.00 -6.71
N THR A 34 4.92 -0.04 -5.79
CA THR A 34 3.58 0.43 -5.37
C THR A 34 2.79 0.99 -6.55
N HIS A 35 3.41 1.82 -7.39
CA HIS A 35 2.72 2.41 -8.55
C HIS A 35 2.20 1.32 -9.52
N HIS A 36 3.04 0.35 -9.88
CA HIS A 36 2.62 -0.75 -10.75
C HIS A 36 1.55 -1.64 -10.11
N ALA A 37 1.65 -1.89 -8.79
CA ALA A 37 0.63 -2.65 -8.08
C ALA A 37 -0.74 -1.97 -8.14
N ILE A 38 -0.80 -0.65 -7.95
CA ILE A 38 -2.04 0.13 -8.07
C ILE A 38 -2.63 -0.01 -9.47
N GLN A 39 -1.81 0.12 -10.53
CA GLN A 39 -2.30 -0.01 -11.91
C GLN A 39 -2.88 -1.40 -12.19
N ILE A 40 -2.23 -2.46 -11.69
CA ILE A 40 -2.74 -3.84 -11.82
C ILE A 40 -4.08 -4.00 -11.09
N LEU A 41 -4.21 -3.45 -9.88
CA LEU A 41 -5.46 -3.52 -9.11
C LEU A 41 -6.59 -2.73 -9.79
N LYS A 42 -6.30 -1.54 -10.32
CA LYS A 42 -7.26 -0.75 -11.12
C LYS A 42 -7.72 -1.57 -12.34
N ALA A 43 -6.79 -2.16 -13.10
CA ALA A 43 -7.10 -3.00 -14.26
C ALA A 43 -7.85 -4.29 -13.89
N SER A 44 -7.70 -4.78 -12.66
CA SER A 44 -8.39 -5.98 -12.15
C SER A 44 -9.81 -5.70 -11.65
N GLY A 45 -10.29 -4.46 -11.75
CA GLY A 45 -11.66 -4.08 -11.39
C GLY A 45 -11.90 -3.79 -9.92
N PHE A 46 -10.85 -3.53 -9.12
CA PHE A 46 -11.03 -3.06 -7.74
C PHE A 46 -11.57 -1.63 -7.72
N GLY A 47 -12.74 -1.44 -7.11
CA GLY A 47 -13.38 -0.12 -7.03
C GLY A 47 -12.75 0.83 -6.01
N VAL A 48 -12.04 0.31 -5.00
CA VAL A 48 -11.32 1.09 -3.98
C VAL A 48 -9.99 0.41 -3.70
N ILE A 49 -8.92 1.21 -3.61
CA ILE A 49 -7.56 0.77 -3.30
C ILE A 49 -7.05 1.59 -2.12
N PHE A 50 -6.65 0.90 -1.05
CA PHE A 50 -6.00 1.52 0.10
C PHE A 50 -4.49 1.29 0.01
N VAL A 51 -3.72 2.34 0.29
CA VAL A 51 -2.25 2.30 0.34
C VAL A 51 -1.82 2.76 1.73
N GLU A 52 -1.08 1.91 2.43
CA GLU A 52 -0.49 2.22 3.72
C GLU A 52 1.03 2.35 3.56
N THR A 53 1.61 3.41 4.12
CA THR A 53 3.07 3.65 4.13
C THR A 53 3.73 2.95 5.32
N SER A 54 5.06 2.76 5.27
CA SER A 54 5.81 2.16 6.38
C SER A 54 5.94 3.03 7.65
N GLY A 55 5.49 4.29 7.62
CA GLY A 55 5.47 5.18 8.78
C GLY A 55 6.84 5.67 9.27
N ILE A 56 7.82 5.83 8.37
CA ILE A 56 9.22 6.15 8.72
C ILE A 56 9.51 7.66 8.90
N GLY A 57 8.51 8.54 8.93
CA GLY A 57 8.68 9.91 9.41
C GLY A 57 7.44 10.78 9.19
N GLN A 58 7.28 11.84 9.99
CA GLN A 58 6.16 12.80 9.89
C GLN A 58 6.37 13.89 8.82
N GLY A 59 7.53 13.89 8.16
CA GLY A 59 7.92 14.91 7.16
C GLY A 59 7.88 14.43 5.71
N SER A 60 7.47 13.19 5.46
CA SER A 60 7.40 12.61 4.12
C SER A 60 5.95 12.46 3.68
N SER A 61 5.70 12.74 2.40
CA SER A 61 4.36 12.73 1.78
C SER A 61 4.31 11.85 0.53
N ALA A 62 5.14 10.81 0.46
CA ALA A 62 5.24 9.94 -0.73
C ALA A 62 3.91 9.26 -1.12
N VAL A 63 2.99 9.10 -0.18
CA VAL A 63 1.65 8.57 -0.47
C VAL A 63 0.79 9.52 -1.30
N VAL A 64 1.01 10.84 -1.19
CA VAL A 64 0.27 11.86 -1.95
C VAL A 64 0.49 11.68 -3.44
N ASP A 65 1.70 11.29 -3.86
CA ASP A 65 2.05 11.10 -5.28
C ASP A 65 1.33 9.91 -5.95
N VAL A 66 0.78 8.98 -5.16
CA VAL A 66 0.16 7.75 -5.66
C VAL A 66 -1.32 7.61 -5.28
N SER A 67 -1.88 8.60 -4.58
CA SER A 67 -3.24 8.55 -4.07
C SER A 67 -4.09 9.67 -4.67
N ASP A 68 -5.36 9.34 -4.91
CA ASP A 68 -6.35 10.33 -5.33
C ASP A 68 -6.77 11.22 -4.15
N VAL A 69 -6.65 10.71 -2.91
CA VAL A 69 -6.92 11.39 -1.63
C VAL A 69 -5.95 10.87 -0.56
N SER A 70 -5.39 11.75 0.27
CA SER A 70 -4.39 11.45 1.32
C SER A 70 -4.71 12.13 2.65
#